data_AF-A0A498JUC3-F1
#
_entry.id   AF-A0A498JUC3-F1
#
_cell.length_a   1.000
_cell.length_b   1.000
_cell.length_c   1.000
_cell.angle_alpha   90.00
_cell.angle_beta   90.00
_cell.angle_gamma   90.00
#
_symmetry.space_group_name_H-M   'P 1'
#
loop_
_entity.id
_entity.type
_entity.pdbx_description
1 polymer ?
#
loop_
_entity_poly.entity_id
_entity_poly.type
_entity_poly.pdbx_seq_one_letter_code
_entity_poly.pdbx_strand_id
1 'polypeptide(L)'
;MVEKWEKPEWKKQSVQNACNREQSTIVHTTGSVPMAKYRKDELDRSGIEPSPIDCFKKFHVSKCKSEGEETWASEKAKELYEKMDNKKNTAMEEQNEVNDWVIYKEVIGGPSHGRLLGVGAGFSTKDAYPSNSQSCNKRMCLEREESHEQLKDQVHTLTDKLNSLQELVERLMPNNSNNYARSGPSASIENVESWSDAQHED
;
A
#
# COMPACT_ATOMS: atom_id res chain seq x y z
N MET A 1 -16.06 19.13 37.05
CA MET A 1 -15.53 18.00 36.24
C MET A 1 -15.69 16.64 36.94
N VAL A 2 -15.73 16.61 38.28
CA VAL A 2 -15.83 15.38 39.11
C VAL A 2 -17.25 14.77 39.17
N GLU A 3 -18.31 15.59 39.16
CA GLU A 3 -19.71 15.11 39.28
C GLU A 3 -20.15 14.15 38.15
N LYS A 4 -19.51 14.24 36.97
CA LYS A 4 -19.81 13.33 35.85
C LYS A 4 -19.38 11.89 36.15
N TRP A 5 -18.35 11.69 36.97
CA TRP A 5 -17.83 10.37 37.31
C TRP A 5 -18.65 9.66 38.39
N GLU A 6 -19.41 10.42 39.17
CA GLU A 6 -20.32 9.90 40.18
C GLU A 6 -21.63 9.37 39.59
N LYS A 7 -21.92 9.70 38.31
CA LYS A 7 -23.12 9.21 37.62
C LYS A 7 -23.11 7.68 37.50
N PRO A 8 -24.23 6.99 37.79
CA PRO A 8 -24.30 5.53 37.76
C PRO A 8 -23.99 4.95 36.38
N GLU A 9 -24.33 5.65 35.30
CA GLU A 9 -23.98 5.26 33.92
C GLU A 9 -22.47 5.22 33.70
N TRP A 10 -21.74 6.22 34.21
CA TRP A 10 -20.29 6.31 34.06
C TRP A 10 -19.58 5.22 34.86
N LYS A 11 -20.05 4.97 36.09
CA LYS A 11 -19.53 3.86 36.93
C LYS A 11 -19.73 2.51 36.26
N LYS A 12 -20.93 2.24 35.72
CA LYS A 12 -21.21 1.02 34.95
C LYS A 12 -20.27 0.87 33.75
N GLN A 13 -20.11 1.94 32.96
CA GLN A 13 -19.20 1.93 31.81
C GLN A 13 -17.74 1.71 32.23
N SER A 14 -17.29 2.32 33.33
CA SER A 14 -15.94 2.14 33.85
C SER A 14 -15.67 0.70 34.29
N VAL A 15 -16.61 0.09 35.03
CA VAL A 15 -16.51 -1.32 35.46
C VAL A 15 -16.49 -2.26 34.25
N GLN A 16 -17.38 -2.03 33.28
CA GLN A 16 -17.39 -2.82 32.05
C GLN A 16 -16.07 -2.70 31.29
N ASN A 17 -15.53 -1.48 31.16
CA ASN A 17 -14.25 -1.26 30.49
C ASN A 17 -13.09 -1.94 31.23
N ALA A 18 -13.11 -1.97 32.56
CA ALA A 18 -12.11 -2.70 33.35
C ALA A 18 -12.21 -4.21 33.11
N CYS A 19 -13.42 -4.77 33.19
CA CYS A 19 -13.67 -6.19 32.90
C CYS A 19 -13.24 -6.57 31.47
N ASN A 20 -13.55 -5.73 30.48
CA ASN A 20 -13.13 -5.95 29.09
C ASN A 20 -11.60 -5.92 28.92
N ARG A 21 -10.89 -5.09 29.71
CA ARG A 21 -9.42 -5.05 29.69
C ARG A 21 -8.82 -6.32 30.30
N GLU A 22 -9.39 -6.81 31.40
CA GLU A 22 -8.97 -8.07 32.02
C GLU A 22 -9.21 -9.28 31.12
N GLN A 23 -10.28 -9.26 30.34
CA GLN A 23 -10.60 -10.30 29.36
C GLN A 23 -9.76 -10.22 28.08
N SER A 24 -8.96 -9.17 27.89
CA SER A 24 -8.17 -9.00 26.67
C SER A 24 -6.96 -9.93 26.68
N THR A 25 -6.92 -10.86 25.72
CA THR A 25 -5.84 -11.86 25.58
C THR A 25 -4.70 -11.41 24.66
N ILE A 26 -4.86 -10.26 23.99
CA ILE A 26 -3.91 -9.73 23.02
C ILE A 26 -3.30 -8.45 23.60
N VAL A 27 -2.04 -8.53 24.01
CA VAL A 27 -1.33 -7.42 24.67
C VAL A 27 -0.61 -6.57 23.62
N HIS A 28 -0.81 -5.26 23.66
CA HIS A 28 -0.17 -4.29 22.77
C HIS A 28 1.04 -3.63 23.45
N THR A 29 2.19 -3.56 22.77
CA THR A 29 3.46 -3.06 23.32
C THR A 29 3.72 -1.59 23.01
N THR A 30 3.11 -1.04 21.96
CA THR A 30 3.39 0.31 21.45
C THR A 30 2.50 1.39 22.08
N GLY A 31 1.83 1.07 23.19
CA GLY A 31 0.96 2.01 23.91
C GLY A 31 -0.20 2.53 23.06
N SER A 32 -0.39 3.86 23.00
CA SER A 32 -1.51 4.52 22.31
C SER A 32 -1.21 4.92 20.86
N VAL A 33 -0.16 4.36 20.24
CA VAL A 33 0.16 4.65 18.83
C VAL A 33 -0.81 3.90 17.91
N PRO A 34 -1.60 4.58 17.06
CA PRO A 34 -2.46 3.92 16.10
C PRO A 34 -1.66 3.43 14.88
N MET A 35 -2.15 2.39 14.22
CA MET A 35 -1.52 1.80 13.02
C MET A 35 -1.29 2.82 11.91
N ALA A 36 -2.27 3.69 11.67
CA ALA A 36 -2.19 4.72 10.63
C ALA A 36 -1.00 5.67 10.84
N LYS A 37 -0.71 6.02 12.10
CA LYS A 37 0.44 6.86 12.44
C LYS A 37 1.74 6.12 12.15
N TYR A 38 1.85 4.88 12.63
CA TYR A 38 3.05 4.07 12.40
C TYR A 38 3.36 3.88 10.91
N ARG A 39 2.35 3.56 10.10
CA ARG A 39 2.55 3.40 8.64
C ARG A 39 3.05 4.67 7.97
N LYS A 40 2.50 5.83 8.33
CA LYS A 40 2.97 7.12 7.82
C LYS A 40 4.41 7.40 8.26
N ASP A 41 4.70 7.21 9.55
CA ASP A 41 6.04 7.47 10.11
C ASP A 41 7.12 6.54 9.51
N GLU A 42 6.78 5.30 9.15
CA GLU A 42 7.69 4.37 8.46
C GLU A 42 7.81 4.67 6.95
N LEU A 43 6.72 5.06 6.29
CA LEU A 43 6.76 5.51 4.89
C LEU A 43 7.65 6.75 4.75
N ASP A 44 7.50 7.73 5.64
CA ASP A 44 8.30 8.96 5.63
C ASP A 44 9.79 8.69 5.91
N ARG A 45 10.11 7.59 6.62
CA ARG A 45 11.49 7.23 6.98
C ARG A 45 12.18 6.33 5.96
N SER A 46 11.47 5.33 5.46
CA SER A 46 12.03 4.25 4.62
C SER A 46 11.61 4.35 3.16
N GLY A 47 10.60 5.16 2.85
CA GLY A 47 9.96 5.20 1.53
C GLY A 47 9.04 4.02 1.24
N ILE A 48 8.89 3.07 2.18
CA ILE A 48 8.10 1.85 2.02
C ILE A 48 6.98 1.83 3.06
N GLU A 49 5.73 1.66 2.60
CA GLU A 49 4.60 1.50 3.51
C GLU A 49 4.61 0.09 4.13
N PRO A 50 4.63 -0.04 5.46
CA PRO A 50 4.65 -1.36 6.09
C PRO A 50 3.29 -2.06 5.97
N SER A 51 3.33 -3.39 5.79
CA SER A 51 2.13 -4.22 5.71
C SER A 51 1.34 -4.21 7.03
N PRO A 52 0.01 -4.41 7.01
CA PRO A 52 -0.78 -4.61 8.22
C PRO A 52 -0.25 -5.76 9.10
N ILE A 53 0.32 -6.79 8.48
CA ILE A 53 0.92 -7.94 9.18
C ILE A 53 2.22 -7.52 9.87
N ASP A 54 3.05 -6.70 9.21
CA ASP A 54 4.28 -6.15 9.82
C ASP A 54 3.96 -5.22 10.99
N CYS A 55 2.92 -4.40 10.83
CA CYS A 55 2.45 -3.52 11.89
C CYS A 55 1.96 -4.34 13.09
N PHE A 56 1.25 -5.44 12.86
CA PHE A 56 0.82 -6.35 13.93
C PHE A 56 2.00 -6.92 14.69
N LYS A 57 3.01 -7.46 13.98
CA LYS A 57 4.25 -7.95 14.60
C LYS A 57 4.88 -6.87 15.46
N LYS A 58 5.05 -5.66 14.92
CA LYS A 58 5.64 -4.52 15.65
C LYS A 58 4.88 -4.18 16.94
N PHE A 59 3.56 -4.24 16.89
CA PHE A 59 2.67 -3.86 17.99
C PHE A 59 2.51 -4.92 19.07
N HIS A 60 2.88 -6.16 18.79
CA HIS A 60 2.74 -7.29 19.70
C HIS A 60 4.05 -7.95 20.07
N VAL A 61 5.17 -7.43 19.60
CA VAL A 61 6.52 -7.84 19.99
C VAL A 61 7.15 -6.76 20.87
N SER A 62 7.83 -7.19 21.91
CA SER A 62 8.71 -6.37 22.74
C SER A 62 10.16 -6.68 22.40
N LYS A 63 11.01 -5.65 22.33
CA LYS A 63 12.46 -5.87 22.30
C LYS A 63 12.94 -6.06 23.73
N CYS A 64 13.44 -7.25 24.04
CA CYS A 64 14.02 -7.48 25.36
C CYS A 64 15.33 -6.68 25.49
N LYS A 65 15.51 -5.97 26.61
CA LYS A 65 16.62 -5.01 26.81
C LYS A 65 18.01 -5.66 26.83
N SER A 66 18.09 -6.97 27.04
CA SER A 66 19.36 -7.66 27.30
C SER A 66 19.99 -8.31 26.07
N GLU A 67 19.22 -8.79 25.08
CA GLU A 67 19.77 -9.66 24.03
C GLU A 67 19.29 -9.34 22.61
N GLY A 68 18.50 -8.27 22.42
CA GLY A 68 17.98 -7.92 21.10
C GLY A 68 16.94 -8.91 20.54
N GLU A 69 16.65 -9.98 21.28
CA GLU A 69 15.64 -10.97 20.95
C GLU A 69 14.23 -10.38 21.09
N GLU A 70 13.43 -10.62 20.06
CA GLU A 70 12.05 -10.20 19.93
C GLU A 70 11.16 -11.20 20.68
N THR A 71 10.53 -10.75 21.78
CA THR A 71 9.61 -11.58 22.56
C THR A 71 8.16 -11.17 22.31
N TRP A 72 7.29 -12.14 22.04
CA TRP A 72 5.86 -11.90 21.87
C TRP A 72 5.22 -11.48 23.20
N ALA A 73 4.40 -10.44 23.15
CA ALA A 73 3.73 -9.87 24.32
C ALA A 73 2.61 -10.76 24.86
N SER A 74 2.02 -11.61 24.01
CA SER A 74 1.13 -12.68 24.43
C SER A 74 1.21 -13.86 23.47
N GLU A 75 0.99 -15.08 24.00
CA GLU A 75 0.93 -16.30 23.18
C GLU A 75 -0.16 -16.17 22.10
N LYS A 76 -1.28 -15.53 22.45
CA LYS A 76 -2.37 -15.34 21.49
C LYS A 76 -1.97 -14.47 20.30
N ALA A 77 -1.13 -13.45 20.52
CA ALA A 77 -0.63 -12.63 19.44
C ALA A 77 0.30 -13.42 18.52
N LYS A 78 1.17 -14.27 19.09
CA LYS A 78 2.03 -15.17 18.34
C LYS A 78 1.22 -16.12 17.45
N GLU A 79 0.21 -16.80 18.01
CA GLU A 79 -0.68 -17.69 17.26
C GLU A 79 -1.38 -16.97 16.08
N LEU A 80 -1.83 -15.73 16.29
CA LEU A 80 -2.49 -14.94 15.24
C LEU A 80 -1.51 -14.55 14.14
N TYR A 81 -0.29 -14.14 14.50
CA TYR A 81 0.74 -13.82 13.53
C TYR A 81 1.12 -15.04 12.69
N GLU A 82 1.35 -16.20 13.32
CA GLU A 82 1.67 -17.44 12.61
C GLU A 82 0.56 -17.84 11.63
N LYS A 83 -0.72 -17.63 11.98
CA LYS A 83 -1.83 -17.85 11.06
C LYS A 83 -1.82 -16.90 9.86
N MET A 84 -1.43 -15.64 10.04
CA MET A 84 -1.29 -14.69 8.93
C MET A 84 -0.11 -15.07 8.02
N ASP A 85 1.03 -15.41 8.63
CA ASP A 85 2.26 -15.77 7.94
C ASP A 85 2.07 -17.04 7.11
N ASN A 86 1.46 -18.08 7.68
CA ASN A 86 1.13 -19.32 6.97
C ASN A 86 0.22 -19.05 5.76
N LYS A 87 -0.80 -18.20 5.90
CA LYS A 87 -1.69 -17.85 4.77
C LYS A 87 -0.98 -17.07 3.68
N LYS A 88 -0.07 -16.19 4.07
CA LYS A 88 0.77 -15.44 3.12
C LYS A 88 1.69 -16.38 2.35
N ASN A 89 2.29 -17.35 3.04
CA ASN A 89 3.14 -18.36 2.43
C ASN A 89 2.35 -19.27 1.48
N THR A 90 1.17 -19.75 1.87
CA THR A 90 0.29 -20.54 0.97
C THR A 90 -0.14 -19.75 -0.26
N ALA A 91 -0.51 -18.48 -0.11
CA ALA A 91 -0.88 -17.63 -1.26
C ALA A 91 0.29 -17.46 -2.25
N MET A 92 1.51 -17.32 -1.73
CA MET A 92 2.73 -17.22 -2.54
C MET A 92 3.03 -18.53 -3.29
N GLU A 93 2.82 -19.69 -2.65
CA GLU A 93 2.95 -21.01 -3.27
C GLU A 93 1.94 -21.23 -4.40
N GLU A 94 0.71 -20.72 -4.24
CA GLU A 94 -0.35 -20.79 -5.25
C GLU A 94 -0.21 -19.73 -6.37
N GLN A 95 0.84 -18.89 -6.34
CA GLN A 95 1.00 -17.71 -7.21
C GLN A 95 -0.21 -16.75 -7.18
N ASN A 96 -0.97 -16.77 -6.10
CA ASN A 96 -2.12 -15.89 -5.89
C ASN A 96 -1.64 -14.60 -5.20
N GLU A 97 -1.80 -13.46 -5.87
CA GLU A 97 -1.56 -12.16 -5.24
C GLU A 97 -2.70 -11.85 -4.26
N VAL A 98 -2.54 -12.25 -3.00
CA VAL A 98 -3.51 -11.99 -1.94
C VAL A 98 -3.09 -10.73 -1.18
N ASN A 99 -4.00 -9.76 -1.11
CA ASN A 99 -3.80 -8.54 -0.35
C ASN A 99 -3.66 -8.84 1.15
N ASP A 100 -2.58 -8.37 1.79
CA ASP A 100 -2.30 -8.57 3.21
C ASP A 100 -3.45 -8.11 4.13
N TRP A 101 -4.26 -7.12 3.72
CA TRP A 101 -5.47 -6.73 4.46
C TRP A 101 -6.56 -7.80 4.48
N VAL A 102 -6.66 -8.62 3.43
CA VAL A 102 -7.63 -9.73 3.38
C VAL A 102 -7.22 -10.79 4.39
N ILE A 103 -5.95 -11.17 4.41
CA ILE A 103 -5.38 -12.12 5.37
C ILE A 103 -5.56 -11.59 6.80
N TYR A 104 -5.20 -10.33 7.03
CA TYR A 104 -5.35 -9.68 8.33
C TYR A 104 -6.79 -9.72 8.84
N LYS A 105 -7.77 -9.37 7.99
CA LYS A 105 -9.20 -9.41 8.31
C LYS A 105 -9.68 -10.81 8.63
N GLU A 106 -9.24 -11.81 7.87
CA GLU A 106 -9.68 -13.18 8.07
C GLU A 106 -9.14 -13.77 9.38
N VAL A 107 -7.91 -13.40 9.78
CA VAL A 107 -7.25 -13.95 10.96
C VAL A 107 -7.62 -13.20 12.24
N ILE A 108 -7.64 -11.86 12.23
CA ILE A 108 -8.04 -11.05 13.40
C ILE A 108 -9.55 -11.06 13.60
N GLY A 109 -10.30 -11.24 12.52
CA GLY A 109 -11.75 -11.13 12.48
C GLY A 109 -12.20 -9.87 11.75
N GLY A 110 -13.32 -10.01 11.06
CA GLY A 110 -13.98 -8.91 10.37
C GLY A 110 -14.51 -7.84 11.34
N PRO A 111 -15.04 -6.73 10.82
CA PRO A 111 -15.47 -5.63 11.65
C PRO A 111 -16.55 -6.04 12.65
N SER A 112 -16.25 -5.95 13.93
CA SER A 112 -17.27 -6.00 14.98
C SER A 112 -17.74 -4.57 15.24
N HIS A 113 -19.05 -4.32 15.10
CA HIS A 113 -19.65 -2.99 15.32
C HIS A 113 -19.01 -1.85 14.51
N GLY A 114 -18.55 -2.15 13.28
CA GLY A 114 -17.94 -1.13 12.41
C GLY A 114 -16.51 -0.73 12.81
N ARG A 115 -15.80 -1.54 13.60
CA ARG A 115 -14.40 -1.31 13.97
C ARG A 115 -13.54 -2.55 13.66
N LEU A 116 -12.37 -2.31 13.06
CA LEU A 116 -11.35 -3.33 12.89
C LEU A 116 -10.46 -3.38 14.13
N LEU A 117 -10.29 -4.57 14.71
CA LEU A 117 -9.50 -4.77 15.92
C LEU A 117 -8.01 -4.55 15.61
N GLY A 118 -7.25 -4.02 16.58
CA GLY A 118 -5.79 -3.86 16.49
C GLY A 118 -5.29 -2.63 15.71
N VAL A 119 -6.16 -1.90 15.01
CA VAL A 119 -5.72 -0.82 14.09
C VAL A 119 -5.73 0.58 14.73
N GLY A 120 -6.42 0.73 15.87
CA GLY A 120 -6.55 2.01 16.58
C GLY A 120 -7.54 2.98 15.94
N ALA A 121 -7.61 4.21 16.46
CA ALA A 121 -8.45 5.28 15.90
C ALA A 121 -7.80 5.83 14.62
N GLY A 122 -8.53 5.83 13.50
CA GLY A 122 -8.07 6.36 12.21
C GLY A 122 -8.34 5.46 11.01
N PHE A 123 -8.54 4.17 11.25
CA PHE A 123 -9.06 3.24 10.24
C PHE A 123 -10.58 3.16 10.31
N SER A 124 -11.23 3.53 9.22
CA SER A 124 -12.64 3.28 9.02
C SER A 124 -12.81 1.90 8.40
N THR A 125 -13.86 1.17 8.74
CA THR A 125 -14.22 -0.04 7.98
C THR A 125 -14.48 0.25 6.51
N LYS A 126 -14.76 1.51 6.16
CA LYS A 126 -14.88 1.99 4.78
C LYS A 126 -13.57 1.93 3.98
N ASP A 127 -12.42 1.96 4.64
CA ASP A 127 -11.11 1.85 4.00
C ASP A 127 -10.74 0.39 3.69
N ALA A 128 -11.37 -0.55 4.43
CA ALA A 128 -11.16 -1.99 4.29
C ALA A 128 -12.33 -2.71 3.59
N TYR A 129 -13.48 -2.04 3.43
CA TYR A 129 -14.70 -2.52 2.79
C TYR A 129 -15.39 -1.35 2.07
N PRO A 130 -15.88 -1.51 0.83
CA PRO A 130 -16.89 -0.60 0.30
C PRO A 130 -18.17 -0.81 1.13
N SER A 131 -18.53 0.12 2.03
CA SER A 131 -19.71 -0.03 2.89
C SER A 131 -20.67 1.16 2.77
N ASN A 132 -21.92 0.83 2.43
CA ASN A 132 -23.06 1.72 2.23
C ASN A 132 -23.74 2.16 3.55
N SER A 133 -23.01 2.25 4.67
CA SER A 133 -23.61 2.63 5.96
C SER A 133 -23.08 3.98 6.48
N GLN A 134 -24.03 4.90 6.57
CA GLN A 134 -23.85 6.32 6.86
C GLN A 134 -23.93 6.56 8.37
N SER A 135 -22.97 6.03 9.13
CA SER A 135 -22.89 6.31 10.56
C SER A 135 -21.45 6.21 11.07
N CYS A 136 -20.60 7.17 10.70
CA CYS A 136 -19.39 7.45 11.48
C CYS A 136 -19.07 8.95 11.43
N ASN A 137 -18.41 9.43 12.50
CA ASN A 137 -18.19 10.82 12.88
C ASN A 137 -17.95 11.77 11.69
N LYS A 138 -18.95 12.61 11.39
CA LYS A 138 -19.02 13.50 10.20
C LYS A 138 -17.74 14.32 9.96
N ARG A 139 -17.02 14.73 11.01
CA ARG A 139 -15.90 15.68 10.88
C ARG A 139 -14.65 15.09 10.21
N MET A 140 -14.26 13.86 10.56
CA MET A 140 -13.10 13.19 9.92
C MET A 140 -13.43 12.64 8.53
N CYS A 141 -14.69 12.34 8.24
CA CYS A 141 -15.10 11.88 6.92
C CYS A 141 -15.05 13.01 5.89
N LEU A 142 -15.42 14.24 6.27
CA LEU A 142 -15.46 15.39 5.36
C LEU A 142 -14.07 15.79 4.85
N GLU A 143 -13.06 15.89 5.73
CA GLU A 143 -11.68 16.25 5.33
C GLU A 143 -11.04 15.21 4.41
N ARG A 144 -11.36 13.92 4.60
CA ARG A 144 -10.91 12.84 3.71
C ARG A 144 -11.62 12.87 2.36
N GLU A 145 -12.91 13.19 2.33
CA GLU A 145 -13.68 13.26 1.09
C GLU A 145 -13.23 14.44 0.24
N GLU A 146 -12.97 15.59 0.85
CA GLU A 146 -12.44 16.79 0.20
C GLU A 146 -11.03 16.57 -0.37
N SER A 147 -10.13 15.91 0.37
CA SER A 147 -8.80 15.57 -0.14
C SER A 147 -8.84 14.55 -1.29
N HIS A 148 -9.80 13.61 -1.26
CA HIS A 148 -9.99 12.65 -2.35
C HIS A 148 -10.54 13.30 -3.63
N GLU A 149 -11.45 14.27 -3.49
CA GLU A 149 -11.94 15.10 -4.61
C GLU A 149 -10.79 15.89 -5.25
N GLN A 150 -9.99 16.59 -4.44
CA GLN A 150 -8.82 17.34 -4.93
C GLN A 150 -7.81 16.45 -5.64
N LEU A 151 -7.58 15.24 -5.12
CA LEU A 151 -6.67 14.27 -5.75
C LEU A 151 -7.22 13.79 -7.10
N LYS A 152 -8.52 13.56 -7.21
CA LYS A 152 -9.18 13.20 -8.48
C LYS A 152 -9.03 14.29 -9.53
N ASP A 153 -9.19 15.55 -9.14
CA ASP A 153 -9.04 16.70 -10.04
C ASP A 153 -7.59 16.83 -10.54
N GLN A 154 -6.61 16.61 -9.66
CA GLN A 154 -5.20 16.59 -10.05
C GLN A 154 -4.89 15.46 -11.03
N VAL A 155 -5.43 14.26 -10.79
CA VAL A 155 -5.25 13.12 -11.70
C VAL A 155 -5.85 13.43 -13.07
N HIS A 156 -7.08 13.96 -13.14
CA HIS A 156 -7.69 14.34 -14.42
C HIS A 156 -6.84 15.38 -15.16
N THR A 157 -6.38 16.41 -14.46
CA THR A 157 -5.53 17.45 -15.05
C THR A 157 -4.23 16.88 -15.61
N LEU A 158 -3.62 15.92 -14.91
CA LEU A 158 -2.40 15.26 -15.37
C LEU A 158 -2.68 14.35 -16.57
N THR A 159 -3.79 13.60 -16.54
CA THR A 159 -4.24 12.76 -17.66
C THR A 159 -4.48 13.60 -18.92
N ASP A 160 -5.14 14.75 -18.81
CA ASP A 160 -5.40 15.65 -19.94
C ASP A 160 -4.11 16.21 -20.57
N LYS A 161 -3.14 16.56 -19.71
CA LYS A 161 -1.81 16.98 -20.16
C LYS A 161 -1.07 15.87 -20.88
N LEU A 162 -1.18 14.64 -20.40
CA LEU A 162 -0.55 13.47 -21.01
C LEU A 162 -1.15 13.18 -22.39
N ASN A 163 -2.48 13.22 -22.51
CA ASN A 163 -3.17 13.04 -23.79
C ASN A 163 -2.80 14.14 -24.79
N SER A 164 -2.73 15.40 -24.35
CA SER A 164 -2.29 16.52 -25.20
C SER A 164 -0.86 16.36 -25.71
N LEU A 165 0.04 15.85 -24.87
CA LEU A 165 1.42 15.54 -25.26
C LEU A 165 1.48 14.35 -26.21
N GLN A 166 0.67 13.32 -25.99
CA GLN A 166 0.57 12.17 -26.89
C GLN A 166 0.14 12.60 -28.29
N GLU A 167 -0.92 13.40 -28.41
CA GLU A 167 -1.38 13.93 -29.71
C GLU A 167 -0.30 14.78 -30.40
N LEU A 168 0.48 15.55 -29.64
CA LEU A 168 1.58 16.34 -30.16
C LEU A 168 2.69 15.46 -30.73
N VAL A 169 3.05 14.39 -30.02
CA VAL A 169 4.07 13.42 -30.44
C VAL A 169 3.59 12.65 -31.68
N GLU A 170 2.34 12.17 -31.70
CA GLU A 170 1.75 11.49 -32.85
C GLU A 170 1.71 12.39 -34.10
N ARG A 171 1.47 13.69 -33.93
CA ARG A 171 1.49 14.66 -35.03
C ARG A 171 2.91 15.00 -35.52
N LEU A 172 3.91 14.92 -34.64
CA LEU A 172 5.31 15.23 -34.96
C LEU A 172 6.07 14.03 -35.53
N MET A 173 5.55 12.81 -35.38
CA MET A 173 6.10 11.60 -36.01
C MET A 173 5.52 11.45 -37.43
N PRO A 174 6.31 11.63 -38.51
CA PRO A 174 5.82 11.38 -39.86
C PRO A 174 5.63 9.87 -40.07
N ASN A 175 4.55 9.48 -40.74
CA ASN A 175 4.37 8.13 -41.31
C ASN A 175 5.49 7.83 -42.32
N ASN A 176 6.63 7.32 -41.85
CA ASN A 176 7.75 6.89 -42.67
C ASN A 176 7.52 5.49 -43.24
N SER A 177 6.42 5.32 -43.97
CA SER A 177 6.13 4.07 -44.67
C SER A 177 5.50 4.38 -46.02
N ASN A 178 6.33 4.90 -46.94
CA ASN A 178 6.17 4.78 -48.39
C ASN A 178 7.22 5.65 -49.08
N ASN A 179 8.44 5.15 -49.30
CA ASN A 179 9.35 5.71 -50.32
C ASN A 179 10.48 4.74 -50.75
N TYR A 180 10.27 3.42 -50.68
CA TYR A 180 11.19 2.43 -51.27
C TYR A 180 10.44 1.41 -52.12
N ALA A 181 9.59 1.89 -53.04
CA ALA A 181 8.86 1.01 -53.95
C ALA A 181 8.76 1.56 -55.37
N ARG A 182 9.83 2.19 -55.89
CA ARG A 182 9.95 2.35 -57.36
C ARG A 182 11.35 2.76 -57.79
N SER A 183 12.24 1.78 -57.95
CA SER A 183 13.28 1.79 -58.99
C SER A 183 13.83 0.37 -59.10
N GLY A 184 13.14 -0.42 -59.93
CA GLY A 184 13.62 -1.72 -60.39
C GLY A 184 14.68 -1.57 -61.49
N PRO A 185 15.28 -2.70 -61.93
CA PRO A 185 16.69 -2.80 -62.26
C PRO A 185 16.97 -2.76 -63.78
N SER A 186 18.15 -2.27 -64.17
CA SER A 186 18.86 -2.74 -65.37
C SER A 186 20.21 -2.07 -65.55
N ALA A 187 21.26 -2.87 -65.64
CA ALA A 187 22.14 -2.98 -66.80
C ALA A 187 23.57 -3.33 -66.36
N SER A 188 23.91 -4.59 -66.59
CA SER A 188 25.27 -5.11 -66.68
C SER A 188 26.01 -4.41 -67.82
N ILE A 189 27.24 -3.93 -67.58
CA ILE A 189 28.31 -3.86 -68.59
C ILE A 189 29.64 -4.21 -67.89
N GLU A 190 30.27 -5.28 -68.39
CA GLU A 190 31.66 -5.66 -68.17
C GLU A 190 32.60 -4.76 -68.99
N ASN A 191 33.77 -4.42 -68.41
CA ASN A 191 35.13 -4.40 -69.00
C ASN A 191 36.01 -3.41 -68.20
N VAL A 192 37.06 -3.84 -67.49
CA VAL A 192 38.41 -4.32 -67.93
C VAL A 192 39.42 -3.18 -68.04
N GLU A 193 40.59 -3.43 -67.42
CA GLU A 193 41.91 -2.77 -67.55
C GLU A 193 42.08 -1.39 -66.89
N SER A 194 43.20 -1.03 -66.26
CA SER A 194 44.56 -1.58 -66.27
C SER A 194 45.32 -1.09 -65.02
N TRP A 195 46.28 -1.89 -64.56
CA TRP A 195 47.29 -1.53 -63.56
C TRP A 195 48.18 -0.37 -63.99
N SER A 196 48.64 0.43 -63.03
CA SER A 196 50.03 0.94 -62.98
C SER A 196 50.35 1.49 -61.58
N ASP A 197 51.54 1.10 -61.13
CA ASP A 197 52.26 1.48 -59.92
C ASP A 197 52.43 3.00 -59.69
N ALA A 198 52.58 3.39 -58.42
CA ALA A 198 53.73 4.22 -58.01
C ALA A 198 53.92 4.19 -56.48
N GLN A 199 55.12 3.81 -56.08
CA GLN A 199 55.70 3.81 -54.74
C GLN A 199 55.91 5.23 -54.19
N HIS A 200 55.97 5.41 -52.87
CA HIS A 200 57.24 5.61 -52.13
C HIS A 200 56.97 5.80 -50.63
N GLU A 201 57.61 5.00 -49.79
CA GLU A 201 57.93 5.34 -48.41
C GLU A 201 59.21 6.18 -48.37
N ASP A 202 59.25 7.13 -47.43
CA ASP A 202 60.39 7.48 -46.58
C ASP A 202 59.86 8.13 -45.29
#